data_AF-E2C735-F1
#
_entry.id   AF-E2C735-F1
#
_cell.length_a   1.000
_cell.length_b   1.000
_cell.length_c   1.000
_cell.angle_alpha   90.00
_cell.angle_beta   90.00
_cell.angle_gamma   90.00
#
_symmetry.space_group_name_H-M   'P 1'
#
loop_
_entity.id
_entity.type
_entity.pdbx_description
1 polymer ?
#
loop_
_entity_poly.entity_id
_entity_poly.type
_entity_poly.pdbx_seq_one_letter_code
_entity_poly.pdbx_strand_id
1 'polypeptide(L)'
;YLNILNLKLQKINQTISQVVSHVNSFHRKLVLFKNQLPNNVLHFFPSCQILFEKYNTNCNFVKRCNAIDSLINQFDTRFNDFEMLRKDLMLFENPLT
;
A
#
# COMPACT_ATOMS: atom_id res chain seq x y z
N TYR A 1 0.57 1.42 9.32
CA TYR A 1 0.85 0.48 8.23
C TYR A 1 2.27 0.59 7.65
N LEU A 2 2.85 1.79 7.47
CA LEU A 2 4.22 1.93 6.94
C LEU A 2 5.29 1.28 7.84
N ASN A 3 5.18 1.43 9.16
CA ASN A 3 6.08 0.75 10.10
C ASN A 3 6.04 -0.79 9.95
N ILE A 4 4.84 -1.34 9.67
CA ILE A 4 4.67 -2.79 9.45
C ILE A 4 5.40 -3.23 8.18
N LEU A 5 5.28 -2.45 7.09
CA LEU A 5 6.04 -2.73 5.87
C LEU A 5 7.54 -2.66 6.15
N ASN A 6 8.02 -1.61 6.82
CA ASN A 6 9.43 -1.44 7.15
C ASN A 6 9.98 -2.63 7.95
N LEU A 7 9.27 -3.06 9.00
CA LEU A 7 9.65 -4.24 9.79
C LEU A 7 9.65 -5.53 8.95
N LYS A 8 8.69 -5.67 8.02
CA LYS A 8 8.67 -6.80 7.09
C LYS A 8 9.88 -6.79 6.16
N LEU A 9 10.28 -5.64 5.61
CA LEU A 9 11.43 -5.53 4.72
C LEU A 9 12.78 -5.79 5.43
N GLN A 10 12.86 -5.49 6.72
CA GLN A 10 14.08 -5.69 7.52
C GLN A 10 14.24 -7.13 8.06
N LYS A 11 13.18 -7.94 8.02
CA LYS A 11 13.23 -9.28 8.61
C LYS A 11 14.09 -10.21 7.76
N ILE A 12 14.97 -10.95 8.43
CA ILE A 12 15.81 -12.00 7.83
C ILE A 12 15.00 -13.28 7.52
N ASN A 13 15.56 -14.15 6.68
CA ASN A 13 14.95 -15.42 6.24
C ASN A 13 13.65 -15.23 5.45
N GLN A 14 13.70 -14.40 4.41
CA GLN A 14 12.60 -14.21 3.47
C GLN A 14 13.06 -14.51 2.05
N THR A 15 12.17 -15.06 1.23
CA THR A 15 12.41 -15.16 -0.21
C THR A 15 12.17 -13.81 -0.88
N ILE A 16 12.76 -13.61 -2.05
CA ILE A 16 12.52 -12.40 -2.87
C ILE A 16 11.02 -12.27 -3.16
N SER A 17 10.31 -13.37 -3.41
CA SER A 17 8.86 -13.34 -3.65
C SER A 17 8.07 -12.79 -2.45
N GLN A 18 8.45 -13.16 -1.23
CA GLN A 18 7.82 -12.65 -0.02
C GLN A 18 8.04 -11.15 0.14
N VAL A 19 9.26 -10.67 -0.12
CA VAL A 19 9.61 -9.24 -0.09
C VAL A 19 8.78 -8.46 -1.11
N VAL A 20 8.72 -8.94 -2.36
CA VAL A 20 7.91 -8.34 -3.44
C VAL A 20 6.43 -8.32 -3.07
N SER A 21 5.91 -9.43 -2.53
CA SER A 21 4.52 -9.52 -2.05
C SER A 21 4.20 -8.52 -0.94
N HIS A 22 5.14 -8.27 -0.02
CA HIS A 22 4.98 -7.26 1.05
C HIS A 22 4.86 -5.84 0.48
N VAL A 23 5.74 -5.46 -0.46
CA VAL A 23 5.68 -4.17 -1.14
C VAL A 23 4.38 -4.03 -1.93
N ASN A 24 4.04 -5.01 -2.76
CA ASN A 24 2.82 -5.00 -3.57
C ASN A 24 1.54 -4.91 -2.72
N SER A 25 1.49 -5.67 -1.62
CA SER A 25 0.36 -5.61 -0.69
C SER A 25 0.20 -4.24 -0.05
N PHE A 26 1.29 -3.57 0.29
CA PHE A 26 1.23 -2.22 0.85
C PHE A 26 0.85 -1.20 -0.23
N HIS A 27 1.42 -1.32 -1.43
CA HIS A 27 1.10 -0.46 -2.57
C HIS A 27 -0.40 -0.51 -2.91
N ARG A 28 -0.98 -1.72 -3.02
CA ARG A 28 -2.43 -1.90 -3.22
C ARG A 28 -3.28 -1.24 -2.12
N LYS A 29 -2.82 -1.26 -0.87
CA LYS A 29 -3.49 -0.55 0.23
C LYS A 29 -3.43 0.97 0.06
N LEU A 30 -2.34 1.53 -0.46
CA LEU A 30 -2.26 2.96 -0.78
C LEU A 30 -3.26 3.35 -1.87
N VAL A 31 -3.33 2.56 -2.95
CA VAL A 31 -4.30 2.79 -4.04
C VAL A 31 -5.74 2.70 -3.53
N LEU A 32 -6.05 1.68 -2.71
CA LEU A 32 -7.35 1.54 -2.10
C LEU A 32 -7.66 2.72 -1.16
N PHE A 33 -6.69 3.18 -0.39
CA PHE A 33 -6.83 4.34 0.49
C PHE A 33 -7.13 5.61 -0.31
N LYS A 34 -6.40 5.88 -1.40
CA LYS A 34 -6.66 7.00 -2.30
C LYS A 34 -8.10 6.99 -2.82
N ASN A 35 -8.61 5.83 -3.25
CA ASN A 35 -9.92 5.73 -3.89
C ASN A 35 -11.09 5.81 -2.89
N GLN A 36 -10.89 5.32 -1.66
CA GLN A 36 -11.93 5.24 -0.64
C GLN A 36 -12.05 6.52 0.20
N LEU A 37 -10.92 7.21 0.43
CA LEU A 37 -10.85 8.36 1.33
C LEU A 37 -11.71 9.57 0.88
N PRO A 38 -11.79 9.95 -0.41
CA PRO A 38 -12.69 11.03 -0.88
C PRO A 38 -14.18 10.72 -0.71
N ASN A 39 -14.53 9.44 -0.72
CA ASN A 39 -15.91 8.96 -0.62
C ASN A 39 -16.34 8.72 0.82
N ASN A 40 -15.51 9.11 1.81
CA ASN A 40 -15.71 8.84 3.23
C ASN A 40 -15.94 7.35 3.55
N VAL A 41 -15.33 6.48 2.75
CA VAL A 41 -15.36 5.03 2.97
C VAL A 41 -14.22 4.69 3.96
N LEU A 42 -14.51 4.81 5.27
CA LEU A 42 -13.48 4.83 6.33
C LEU A 42 -13.37 3.54 7.15
N HIS A 43 -14.18 2.51 6.87
CA HIS A 43 -14.27 1.29 7.67
C HIS A 43 -12.95 0.49 7.79
N PHE A 44 -12.06 0.60 6.80
CA PHE A 44 -10.71 0.00 6.84
C PHE A 44 -9.63 0.95 7.40
N PHE A 45 -10.01 2.16 7.81
CA PHE A 45 -9.09 3.21 8.27
C PHE A 45 -9.55 3.78 9.63
N PRO A 46 -9.41 3.03 10.74
CA PRO A 46 -9.94 3.40 12.05
C PRO A 46 -9.51 4.79 12.53
N SER A 47 -8.28 5.20 12.23
CA SER A 47 -7.80 6.54 12.60
C SER A 47 -8.55 7.65 11.86
N CYS A 48 -8.88 7.44 10.57
CA CYS A 48 -9.69 8.38 9.80
C CYS A 48 -11.14 8.36 10.28
N GLN A 49 -11.69 7.19 10.59
CA GLN A 49 -13.02 7.01 11.18
C GLN A 49 -13.16 7.85 12.47
N ILE A 50 -12.22 7.70 13.42
CA ILE A 50 -12.21 8.46 14.68
C ILE A 50 -12.12 9.98 14.43
N LEU A 51 -11.28 10.42 13.49
CA LEU A 51 -11.17 11.84 13.14
C LEU A 51 -12.46 12.37 12.51
N PHE A 52 -13.10 11.58 11.66
CA PHE A 52 -14.37 11.94 11.03
C PHE A 52 -15.49 12.01 12.07
N GLU A 53 -15.56 11.06 13.02
CA GLU A 53 -16.55 11.10 14.10
C GLU A 53 -16.32 12.31 15.03
N LYS A 54 -15.06 12.69 15.27
CA LYS A 54 -14.71 13.83 16.14
C LYS A 54 -14.98 15.19 15.49
N TYR A 55 -14.73 15.34 14.19
CA TYR A 55 -14.77 16.65 13.50
C TYR A 55 -15.84 16.75 12.41
N ASN A 56 -16.54 15.66 12.12
CA ASN A 56 -17.62 15.53 11.13
C ASN A 56 -17.26 16.19 9.79
N THR A 57 -18.12 17.05 9.25
CA THR A 57 -17.94 17.74 7.96
C THR A 57 -16.72 18.66 7.90
N ASN A 58 -16.10 19.01 9.03
CA ASN A 58 -14.84 19.76 9.05
C ASN A 58 -13.62 18.88 8.72
N CYS A 59 -13.79 17.55 8.70
CA CYS A 59 -12.75 16.61 8.30
C CYS A 59 -12.72 16.45 6.77
N ASN A 60 -11.90 17.26 6.10
CA ASN A 60 -11.70 17.15 4.65
C ASN A 60 -10.42 16.36 4.32
N PHE A 61 -10.59 15.08 4.00
CA PHE A 61 -9.48 14.21 3.61
C PHE A 61 -9.03 14.38 2.15
N VAL A 62 -9.81 15.05 1.29
CA VAL A 62 -9.45 15.27 -0.12
C VAL A 62 -8.12 16.02 -0.24
N LYS A 63 -7.87 16.97 0.68
CA LYS A 63 -6.59 17.70 0.75
C LYS A 63 -5.36 16.79 0.97
N ARG A 64 -5.56 15.57 1.48
CA ARG A 64 -4.49 14.59 1.71
C ARG A 64 -4.29 13.63 0.55
N CYS A 65 -5.21 13.60 -0.42
CA CYS A 65 -5.12 12.69 -1.57
C CYS A 65 -3.88 12.96 -2.43
N ASN A 66 -3.48 14.22 -2.62
CA ASN A 66 -2.25 14.57 -3.34
C ASN A 66 -0.99 13.97 -2.69
N ALA A 67 -0.95 13.90 -1.36
CA ALA A 67 0.17 13.29 -0.65
C ALA A 67 0.18 11.76 -0.81
N ILE A 68 -1.01 11.13 -0.81
CA ILE A 68 -1.15 9.70 -1.07
C ILE A 68 -0.73 9.38 -2.51
N ASP A 69 -1.10 10.21 -3.47
CA ASP A 69 -0.70 10.08 -4.88
C ASP A 69 0.80 10.21 -5.08
N SER A 70 1.41 11.21 -4.46
CA SER A 70 2.87 11.34 -4.49
C SER A 70 3.56 10.10 -3.90
N LEU A 71 3.02 9.54 -2.82
CA LEU A 71 3.55 8.32 -2.23
C LEU A 71 3.38 7.10 -3.14
N ILE A 72 2.23 6.95 -3.79
CA ILE A 72 1.99 5.91 -4.80
C ILE A 72 3.03 6.00 -5.91
N ASN A 73 3.22 7.18 -6.51
CA ASN A 73 4.20 7.39 -7.57
C ASN A 73 5.64 7.08 -7.13
N GLN A 74 5.99 7.42 -5.88
CA GLN A 74 7.30 7.07 -5.31
C GLN A 74 7.47 5.55 -5.15
N PHE A 75 6.40 4.82 -4.79
CA PHE A 75 6.43 3.36 -4.74
C PHE A 75 6.58 2.76 -6.14
N ASP A 76 5.80 3.22 -7.11
CA ASP A 76 5.87 2.76 -8.51
C ASP A 76 7.28 2.98 -9.09
N THR A 77 7.86 4.16 -8.85
CA THR A 77 9.21 4.48 -9.33
C THR A 77 10.27 3.63 -8.64
N ARG A 78 10.21 3.53 -7.30
CA ARG A 78 11.24 2.85 -6.51
C ARG A 78 11.27 1.33 -6.72
N PHE A 79 10.12 0.73 -6.97
CA PHE A 79 9.96 -0.72 -7.06
C PHE A 79 9.63 -1.20 -8.47
N ASN A 80 9.86 -0.37 -9.50
CA ASN A 80 9.60 -0.73 -10.90
C ASN A 80 10.29 -2.04 -11.31
N ASP A 81 11.51 -2.28 -10.81
CA ASP A 81 12.28 -3.49 -11.08
C ASP A 81 11.55 -4.77 -10.61
N PHE A 82 10.65 -4.66 -9.62
CA PHE A 82 9.86 -5.80 -9.16
C PHE A 82 8.85 -6.27 -10.20
N GLU A 83 8.37 -5.38 -11.08
CA GLU A 83 7.51 -5.77 -12.20
C GLU A 83 8.28 -6.57 -13.26
N MET A 84 9.58 -6.26 -13.45
CA MET A 84 10.44 -7.06 -14.31
C MET A 84 10.66 -8.47 -13.74
N LEU A 85 10.91 -8.56 -12.43
CA LEU A 85 11.08 -9.83 -11.70
C LEU A 85 9.78 -10.63 -11.59
N ARG A 86 8.62 -10.01 -11.81
CA ARG A 86 7.31 -10.63 -11.52
C ARG A 86 7.05 -11.87 -12.36
N LYS A 87 7.52 -11.88 -13.61
CA LYS A 87 7.40 -13.04 -14.51
C LYS A 87 8.21 -14.23 -13.99
N ASP A 88 9.44 -13.97 -13.56
CA ASP A 88 10.33 -15.00 -13.03
C ASP A 88 9.82 -15.52 -11.69
N LEU A 89 9.33 -14.62 -10.83
CA LEU A 89 8.75 -14.98 -9.52
C LEU A 89 7.48 -15.82 -9.65
N MET A 90 6.63 -15.55 -10.65
CA MET A 90 5.43 -16.38 -10.89
C MET A 90 5.79 -17.82 -11.26
N LEU A 91 6.89 -18.03 -11.99
CA LEU A 91 7.43 -19.35 -12.31
C LEU A 91 7.87 -20.11 -11.06
N PHE A 92 8.42 -19.40 -10.06
CA PHE A 92 8.80 -20.03 -8.78
C PHE A 92 7.60 -20.27 -7.84
N GLU A 93 6.57 -19.43 -7.88
CA GLU A 93 5.35 -19.61 -7.07
C GLU A 93 4.41 -20.68 -7.65
N ASN A 94 4.41 -20.85 -8.98
CA ASN A 94 3.65 -21.89 -9.68
C ASN A 94 4.53 -22.56 -10.75
N PRO A 95 5.37 -23.54 -10.37
CA PRO A 95 6.29 -24.20 -11.30
C PRO A 95 5.63 -25.11 -12.36
N LEU A 96 4.30 -25.21 -12.37
CA LEU A 96 3.52 -26.10 -13.25
C LEU A 96 2.62 -25.37 -14.26
N THR A 97 2.74 -24.05 -14.38
CA THR A 97 2.19 -23.28 -15.52
C THR A 97 3.21 -23.14 -16.63
#